data_AF-A0A2E9THY8-F1
#
_entry.id   AF-A0A2E9THY8-F1
#
_cell.length_a   1.000
_cell.length_b   1.000
_cell.length_c   1.000
_cell.angle_alpha   90.00
_cell.angle_beta   90.00
_cell.angle_gamma   90.00
#
_symmetry.space_group_name_H-M   'P 1'
#
loop_
_entity.id
_entity.type
_entity.pdbx_description
1 polymer ?
#
loop_
_entity_poly.entity_id
_entity_poly.type
_entity_poly.pdbx_seq_one_letter_code
_entity_poly.pdbx_strand_id
1 'polypeptide(L)'
;SNGVFISPGAATNPKLILNGVNIFKGDINISDKDFTILFNANQGSVGELTMGSGNLNLSLDASVSEVAFADNSSSNWGDGKVVISGFKDNVIRFGTSSSGITSEQLNKIDIGGTEVVINSSGKIAGKVISQSTFTNAGGDMLWSNVNNWSNGIPNISSAKVILNDSLIIDKDVEIAQIKLPGGFGSVHVSSIDNKSLTLNGTGVNAVIQNNGSNVDLRFELDIKIRSNDSIEAIQVNAGGSSRIIFRKGSSLDSDRLISITAGGDKYVMINDILSSSGLFGGGVTVMPGSKLVFGENASNKDYSTYFTLLGNAELISRIPEEDFFVKSDFYIKSLDRNNKGLPNVVTVENGYTMRGSLKVDSVDLILNLHASQHMEVIELTSGNLILNFDSAAEFPEVTFLHDGLYSSNNSNRFIINGFKEKVFRFGSDSTGLSSEKLALIMADSSSVGIDGQGYLYIIVDSDGDGVIDSEDLCPDTPVGESVDSDGCSSSQKDSDGDGVTDNLDACPNTSAGATVDSSGCEIPLSIEFSNFINNVYPIPADDIVTIELKENLEVIDINVLGINGATTNKLPFAKKRNRLNVKVSNLSDGIYIMNITTNKDIQKVKVIIKR
;
A
#
# COMPACT_ATOMS: atom_id res chain seq x y z
N SER A 1 32.20 64.07 34.32
CA SER A 1 33.10 63.89 33.17
C SER A 1 34.50 63.62 33.68
N ASN A 2 34.82 62.35 33.91
CA ASN A 2 36.19 61.83 33.88
C ASN A 2 36.00 60.43 33.27
N GLY A 3 35.87 60.37 31.94
CA GLY A 3 35.69 59.13 31.20
C GLY A 3 36.81 58.14 31.49
N VAL A 4 36.55 56.85 31.32
CA VAL A 4 37.60 55.82 31.45
C VAL A 4 38.31 55.76 30.10
N PHE A 5 39.56 56.25 30.03
CA PHE A 5 40.35 56.06 28.81
C PHE A 5 40.76 54.59 28.74
N ILE A 6 40.18 53.86 27.78
CA ILE A 6 40.44 52.44 27.59
C ILE A 6 41.29 52.27 26.32
N SER A 7 42.60 52.48 26.46
CA SER A 7 43.54 52.19 25.37
C SER A 7 44.28 50.87 25.64
N PRO A 8 44.34 49.96 24.64
CA PRO A 8 45.11 48.71 24.70
C PRO A 8 46.59 48.85 25.08
N GLY A 9 47.19 50.03 24.91
CA GLY A 9 48.63 50.21 25.12
C GLY A 9 49.44 49.19 24.31
N ALA A 10 50.34 48.46 24.97
CA ALA A 10 51.15 47.38 24.37
C ALA A 10 50.52 45.97 24.50
N ALA A 11 49.34 45.84 25.10
CA ALA A 11 48.76 44.53 25.39
C ALA A 11 48.19 43.84 24.14
N THR A 12 48.43 42.54 24.04
CA THR A 12 47.76 41.65 23.08
C THR A 12 46.40 41.22 23.65
N ASN A 13 45.30 41.55 22.96
CA ASN A 13 43.91 41.22 23.33
C ASN A 13 43.46 41.71 24.72
N PRO A 14 43.55 43.02 25.02
CA PRO A 14 43.09 43.56 26.29
C PRO A 14 41.57 43.39 26.46
N LYS A 15 41.17 43.08 27.71
CA LYS A 15 39.76 42.89 28.06
C LYS A 15 39.39 43.52 29.41
N LEU A 16 38.16 44.03 29.51
CA LEU A 16 37.51 44.45 30.74
C LEU A 16 36.35 43.51 31.05
N ILE A 17 36.25 43.03 32.29
CA ILE A 17 35.18 42.13 32.73
C ILE A 17 34.33 42.86 33.78
N LEU A 18 33.03 42.98 33.53
CA LEU A 18 32.08 43.70 34.37
C LEU A 18 31.12 42.71 35.06
N ASN A 19 31.48 42.28 36.27
CA ASN A 19 30.73 41.28 37.05
C ASN A 19 29.65 41.87 37.97
N GLY A 20 29.64 43.18 38.21
CA GLY A 20 28.71 43.86 39.12
C GLY A 20 27.72 44.74 38.36
N VAL A 21 26.51 44.90 38.90
CA VAL A 21 25.48 45.77 38.32
C VAL A 21 25.88 47.25 38.48
N ASN A 22 25.79 48.03 37.41
CA ASN A 22 26.02 49.49 37.39
C ASN A 22 27.38 49.94 37.96
N ILE A 23 28.41 49.10 37.82
CA ILE A 23 29.77 49.41 38.28
C ILE A 23 30.54 50.26 37.28
N PHE A 24 30.19 50.18 35.99
CA PHE A 24 30.85 50.97 34.96
C PHE A 24 30.14 52.31 34.81
N LYS A 25 30.87 53.40 35.07
CA LYS A 25 30.38 54.78 34.97
C LYS A 25 31.46 55.65 34.31
N GLY A 26 31.34 55.87 33.02
CA GLY A 26 32.29 56.70 32.27
C GLY A 26 32.25 56.41 30.78
N ASP A 27 32.93 57.27 30.02
CA ASP A 27 33.07 57.15 28.58
C ASP A 27 34.06 56.04 28.23
N ILE A 28 33.94 55.50 27.02
CA ILE A 28 34.82 54.51 26.40
C ILE A 28 35.50 55.20 25.21
N ASN A 29 36.83 55.10 25.15
CA ASN A 29 37.61 55.67 24.06
C ASN A 29 38.60 54.62 23.54
N ILE A 30 38.38 54.15 22.31
CA ILE A 30 39.20 53.16 21.61
C ILE A 30 40.06 53.87 20.56
N SER A 31 41.38 53.79 20.65
CA SER A 31 42.28 54.46 19.69
C SER A 31 42.42 53.67 18.37
N ASP A 32 43.34 52.72 18.35
CA ASP A 32 43.92 52.13 17.13
C ASP A 32 44.01 50.60 17.21
N LYS A 33 43.65 50.03 18.36
CA LYS A 33 43.74 48.61 18.67
C LYS A 33 42.41 48.12 19.21
N ASP A 34 42.12 46.86 18.93
CA ASP A 34 40.88 46.23 19.36
C ASP A 34 40.83 46.08 20.89
N PHE A 35 39.66 46.25 21.47
CA PHE A 35 39.42 46.10 22.90
C PHE A 35 38.15 45.30 23.18
N THR A 36 38.18 44.42 24.17
CA THR A 36 37.02 43.58 24.53
C THR A 36 36.39 43.99 25.86
N ILE A 37 35.08 44.17 25.94
CA ILE A 37 34.33 44.33 27.19
C ILE A 37 33.37 43.14 27.35
N LEU A 38 33.50 42.42 28.46
CA LEU A 38 32.61 41.34 28.87
C LEU A 38 31.61 41.89 29.89
N PHE A 39 30.35 42.00 29.49
CA PHE A 39 29.24 42.36 30.36
C PHE A 39 28.66 41.09 30.97
N ASN A 40 28.95 40.84 32.25
CA ASN A 40 28.36 39.75 33.02
C ASN A 40 27.23 40.24 33.94
N ALA A 41 26.96 41.55 33.98
CA ALA A 41 25.91 42.18 34.76
C ALA A 41 25.43 43.48 34.10
N ASN A 42 24.18 43.87 34.35
CA ASN A 42 23.54 45.04 33.75
C ASN A 42 24.27 46.35 34.02
N GLN A 43 24.38 47.22 33.01
CA GLN A 43 24.94 48.56 33.12
C GLN A 43 23.97 49.60 32.56
N GLY A 44 23.27 50.34 33.42
CA GLY A 44 22.27 51.35 33.04
C GLY A 44 22.85 52.75 32.77
N SER A 45 24.17 52.95 32.84
CA SER A 45 24.80 54.28 32.72
C SER A 45 26.23 54.22 32.18
N VAL A 46 26.40 53.53 31.05
CA VAL A 46 27.63 53.58 30.26
C VAL A 46 27.72 54.95 29.58
N GLY A 47 28.90 55.56 29.52
CA GLY A 47 29.09 56.88 28.92
C GLY A 47 29.09 56.87 27.39
N GLU A 48 29.71 57.89 26.81
CA GLU A 48 29.90 58.01 25.36
C GLU A 48 30.97 57.03 24.85
N LEU A 49 30.85 56.61 23.59
CA LEU A 49 31.79 55.76 22.87
C LEU A 49 32.46 56.58 21.77
N THR A 50 33.79 56.68 21.86
CA THR A 50 34.63 57.23 20.80
C THR A 50 35.58 56.16 20.29
N MET A 51 35.78 56.08 18.98
CA MET A 51 36.65 55.09 18.34
C MET A 51 37.50 55.74 17.22
N GLY A 52 38.75 55.31 17.08
CA GLY A 52 39.59 55.53 15.91
C GLY A 52 39.51 54.33 14.96
N SER A 53 40.62 53.63 14.72
CA SER A 53 40.67 52.45 13.83
C SER A 53 40.50 51.11 14.56
N GLY A 54 40.61 51.08 15.89
CA GLY A 54 40.42 49.86 16.69
C GLY A 54 38.94 49.49 16.85
N ASN A 55 38.64 48.19 16.85
CA ASN A 55 37.29 47.68 17.08
C ASN A 55 36.95 47.56 18.57
N LEU A 56 35.69 47.81 18.92
CA LEU A 56 35.14 47.48 20.24
C LEU A 56 34.40 46.15 20.18
N ASN A 57 34.93 45.12 20.83
CA ASN A 57 34.28 43.83 20.97
C ASN A 57 33.46 43.81 22.26
N LEU A 58 32.15 43.66 22.17
CA LEU A 58 31.24 43.52 23.30
C LEU A 58 30.80 42.07 23.44
N SER A 59 30.93 41.49 24.62
CA SER A 59 30.38 40.17 24.92
C SER A 59 29.34 40.29 26.01
N LEU A 60 28.10 39.89 25.71
CA LEU A 60 26.99 39.90 26.66
C LEU A 60 26.78 38.49 27.23
N ASP A 61 26.81 38.38 28.56
CA ASP A 61 26.35 37.16 29.24
C ASP A 61 24.84 36.97 29.07
N ALA A 62 24.38 35.72 29.13
CA ALA A 62 22.97 35.35 29.00
C ALA A 62 22.08 36.10 30.01
N SER A 63 22.57 36.40 31.22
CA SER A 63 21.84 37.10 32.28
C SER A 63 21.66 38.61 32.06
N VAL A 64 22.45 39.23 31.17
CA VAL A 64 22.39 40.69 30.95
C VAL A 64 21.12 41.08 30.20
N SER A 65 20.30 41.94 30.79
CA SER A 65 19.07 42.48 30.19
C SER A 65 19.17 43.98 29.87
N GLU A 66 20.24 44.66 30.29
CA GLU A 66 20.44 46.08 29.99
C GLU A 66 21.92 46.47 29.91
N VAL A 67 22.29 47.14 28.81
CA VAL A 67 23.52 47.93 28.67
C VAL A 67 23.15 49.26 28.00
N ALA A 68 23.06 50.34 28.78
CA ALA A 68 22.62 51.65 28.31
C ALA A 68 23.80 52.62 28.23
N PHE A 69 24.20 52.93 27.00
CA PHE A 69 25.12 54.01 26.65
C PHE A 69 24.42 55.36 26.68
N ALA A 70 25.21 56.42 26.88
CA ALA A 70 24.80 57.80 26.64
C ALA A 70 24.40 58.00 25.17
N ASP A 71 23.81 59.17 24.86
CA ASP A 71 23.62 59.58 23.48
C ASP A 71 24.99 59.70 22.80
N ASN A 72 25.17 58.98 21.70
CA ASN A 72 26.41 58.86 20.95
C ASN A 72 26.33 59.52 19.57
N SER A 73 25.22 60.17 19.22
CA SER A 73 25.01 60.77 17.90
C SER A 73 26.05 61.83 17.51
N SER A 74 26.70 62.44 18.51
CA SER A 74 27.78 63.41 18.33
C SER A 74 29.19 62.82 18.50
N SER A 75 29.30 61.55 18.92
CA SER A 75 30.58 60.89 19.19
C SER A 75 31.23 60.37 17.91
N ASN A 76 32.56 60.47 17.78
CA ASN A 76 33.27 60.01 16.58
C ASN A 76 33.62 58.51 16.70
N TRP A 77 33.18 57.69 15.73
CA TRP A 77 33.44 56.24 15.68
C TRP A 77 34.52 55.85 14.64
N GLY A 78 35.21 56.82 14.04
CA GLY A 78 36.40 56.59 13.21
C GLY A 78 36.19 55.56 12.09
N ASP A 79 37.08 54.58 11.98
CA ASP A 79 37.00 53.44 11.05
C ASP A 79 36.66 52.12 11.77
N GLY A 80 36.79 52.08 13.10
CA GLY A 80 36.49 50.91 13.92
C GLY A 80 35.02 50.49 13.87
N LYS A 81 34.78 49.22 14.23
CA LYS A 81 33.46 48.60 14.35
C LYS A 81 33.13 48.26 15.81
N VAL A 82 31.84 48.20 16.13
CA VAL A 82 31.35 47.60 17.37
C VAL A 82 30.89 46.18 17.06
N VAL A 83 31.65 45.18 17.47
CA VAL A 83 31.32 43.76 17.24
C VAL A 83 30.69 43.20 18.51
N ILE A 84 29.49 42.62 18.41
CA ILE A 84 28.72 42.20 19.58
C ILE A 84 28.49 40.68 19.56
N SER A 85 29.14 39.96 20.47
CA SER A 85 28.85 38.55 20.75
C SER A 85 27.82 38.41 21.87
N GLY A 86 26.89 37.46 21.74
CA GLY A 86 25.78 37.30 22.68
C GLY A 86 24.70 38.38 22.55
N PHE A 87 24.61 39.02 21.38
CA PHE A 87 23.62 40.05 21.09
C PHE A 87 22.19 39.57 21.40
N LYS A 88 21.41 40.46 22.00
CA LYS A 88 19.99 40.26 22.33
C LYS A 88 19.25 41.54 21.98
N ASP A 89 18.14 41.39 21.27
CA ASP A 89 17.31 42.53 20.90
C ASP A 89 16.90 43.34 22.14
N ASN A 90 16.95 44.66 22.00
CA ASN A 90 16.49 45.61 23.00
C ASN A 90 17.25 45.61 24.35
N VAL A 91 18.43 44.97 24.41
CA VAL A 91 19.32 44.95 25.59
C VAL A 91 20.30 46.13 25.58
N ILE A 92 20.94 46.38 24.43
CA ILE A 92 21.83 47.53 24.28
C ILE A 92 21.01 48.75 23.85
N ARG A 93 21.30 49.89 24.46
CA ARG A 93 20.65 51.18 24.18
C ARG A 93 21.70 52.28 24.01
N PHE A 94 21.48 53.19 23.06
CA PHE A 94 22.21 54.44 22.91
C PHE A 94 21.24 55.61 23.02
N GLY A 95 21.42 56.47 24.03
CA GLY A 95 20.49 57.56 24.30
C GLY A 95 19.06 57.06 24.59
N THR A 96 18.10 57.96 24.72
CA THR A 96 16.68 57.63 25.05
C THR A 96 15.75 57.71 23.84
N SER A 97 16.30 57.86 22.63
CA SER A 97 15.53 57.99 21.39
C SER A 97 16.24 57.33 20.21
N SER A 98 15.54 57.15 19.10
CA SER A 98 16.12 56.61 17.85
C SER A 98 17.27 57.44 17.29
N SER A 99 17.43 58.69 17.76
CA SER A 99 18.53 59.58 17.37
C SER A 99 19.77 59.42 18.24
N GLY A 100 19.81 58.46 19.18
CA GLY A 100 20.96 58.28 20.07
C GLY A 100 22.25 57.79 19.39
N ILE A 101 22.18 57.37 18.13
CA ILE A 101 23.30 57.14 17.20
C ILE A 101 22.86 57.50 15.78
N THR A 102 23.81 57.79 14.90
CA THR A 102 23.56 58.07 13.47
C THR A 102 23.43 56.78 12.65
N SER A 103 22.91 56.87 11.42
CA SER A 103 22.87 55.72 10.49
C SER A 103 24.26 55.20 10.12
N GLU A 104 25.27 56.06 10.06
CA GLU A 104 26.66 55.66 9.81
C GLU A 104 27.24 54.86 10.99
N GLN A 105 26.96 55.29 12.23
CA GLN A 105 27.35 54.56 13.43
C GLN A 105 26.60 53.23 13.54
N LEU A 106 25.31 53.22 13.21
CA LEU A 106 24.49 52.00 13.20
C LEU A 106 25.06 50.94 12.24
N ASN A 107 25.54 51.35 11.06
CA ASN A 107 26.20 50.47 10.09
C ASN A 107 27.57 49.93 10.52
N LYS A 108 28.17 50.49 11.58
CA LYS A 108 29.42 50.01 12.18
C LYS A 108 29.19 48.97 13.28
N ILE A 109 27.93 48.70 13.64
CA ILE A 109 27.58 47.66 14.60
C ILE A 109 27.42 46.35 13.85
N ASP A 110 28.20 45.34 14.24
CA ASP A 110 28.12 43.98 13.71
C ASP A 110 27.61 43.03 14.80
N ILE A 111 26.44 42.45 14.56
CA ILE A 111 25.79 41.48 15.44
C ILE A 111 25.79 40.06 14.83
N GLY A 112 26.69 39.80 13.88
CA GLY A 112 26.73 38.56 13.10
C GLY A 112 26.06 38.73 11.74
N GLY A 113 26.37 39.83 11.04
CA GLY A 113 25.92 40.05 9.65
C GLY A 113 24.43 40.35 9.47
N THR A 114 23.69 40.64 10.55
CA THR A 114 22.32 41.17 10.46
C THR A 114 22.39 42.70 10.57
N GLU A 115 21.69 43.41 9.69
CA GLU A 115 21.53 44.87 9.78
C GLU A 115 20.95 45.24 11.14
N VAL A 116 21.49 46.26 11.79
CA VAL A 116 21.02 46.71 13.12
C VAL A 116 20.03 47.85 12.93
N VAL A 117 18.92 47.81 13.67
CA VAL A 117 17.93 48.89 13.74
C VAL A 117 17.91 49.49 15.14
N ILE A 118 17.51 50.75 15.24
CA ILE A 118 17.31 51.43 16.53
C ILE A 118 15.85 51.87 16.67
N ASN A 119 15.23 51.57 17.81
CA ASN A 119 13.83 51.91 18.08
C ASN A 119 13.67 53.30 18.71
N SER A 120 12.42 53.74 18.91
CA SER A 120 12.09 55.04 19.50
C SER A 120 12.58 55.25 20.93
N SER A 121 12.98 54.18 21.63
CA SER A 121 13.58 54.24 22.97
C SER A 121 15.11 54.21 22.94
N GLY A 122 15.74 54.28 21.76
CA GLY A 122 17.19 54.22 21.58
C GLY A 122 17.78 52.81 21.68
N LYS A 123 16.94 51.78 21.79
CA LYS A 123 17.42 50.40 21.92
C LYS A 123 17.69 49.81 20.54
N ILE A 124 18.81 49.11 20.42
CA ILE A 124 19.16 48.42 19.18
C ILE A 124 18.59 47.01 19.15
N ALA A 125 18.23 46.56 17.95
CA ALA A 125 17.73 45.23 17.66
C ALA A 125 18.27 44.77 16.30
N GLY A 126 18.29 43.48 16.06
CA GLY A 126 18.51 42.95 14.72
C GLY A 126 17.31 43.30 13.83
N LYS A 127 17.57 43.72 12.60
CA LYS A 127 16.51 43.91 11.61
C LYS A 127 15.85 42.56 11.36
N VAL A 128 14.53 42.54 11.49
CA VAL A 128 13.73 41.35 11.20
C VAL A 128 13.71 41.11 9.69
N ILE A 129 14.26 39.98 9.26
CA ILE A 129 14.27 39.56 7.86
C ILE A 129 13.25 38.41 7.70
N SER A 130 12.01 38.78 7.41
CA SER A 130 10.89 37.84 7.22
C SER A 130 10.83 37.24 5.81
N GLN A 131 11.59 37.77 4.86
CA GLN A 131 11.71 37.20 3.52
C GLN A 131 13.03 37.61 2.87
N SER A 132 13.74 36.63 2.30
CA SER A 132 14.98 36.88 1.57
C SER A 132 15.16 35.87 0.43
N THR A 133 15.88 36.30 -0.60
CA THR A 133 16.24 35.43 -1.73
C THR A 133 17.68 34.99 -1.57
N PHE A 134 17.91 33.68 -1.61
CA PHE A 134 19.22 33.09 -1.69
C PHE A 134 19.73 33.17 -3.12
N THR A 135 20.80 33.94 -3.32
CA THR A 135 21.38 34.28 -4.63
C THR A 135 22.78 33.75 -4.83
N ASN A 136 23.43 33.26 -3.76
CA ASN A 136 24.81 32.79 -3.76
C ASN A 136 25.81 33.83 -4.31
N ALA A 137 25.56 35.13 -4.14
CA ALA A 137 26.47 36.16 -4.65
C ALA A 137 27.86 36.17 -3.95
N GLY A 138 27.97 35.55 -2.77
CA GLY A 138 29.25 35.28 -2.10
C GLY A 138 30.00 34.06 -2.64
N GLY A 139 29.33 33.17 -3.39
CA GLY A 139 29.92 32.06 -4.13
C GLY A 139 30.25 30.79 -3.34
N ASP A 140 29.97 30.76 -2.03
CA ASP A 140 30.25 29.62 -1.14
C ASP A 140 29.02 28.76 -0.81
N MET A 141 27.84 29.17 -1.26
CA MET A 141 26.53 28.53 -1.01
C MET A 141 26.11 28.46 0.46
N LEU A 142 26.85 29.06 1.40
CA LEU A 142 26.58 28.94 2.84
C LEU A 142 25.39 29.81 3.28
N TRP A 143 24.51 29.24 4.11
CA TRP A 143 23.41 29.99 4.75
C TRP A 143 23.95 31.15 5.59
N SER A 144 25.03 30.95 6.35
CA SER A 144 25.58 31.97 7.26
C SER A 144 26.26 33.15 6.57
N ASN A 145 26.56 33.08 5.26
CA ASN A 145 27.18 34.17 4.54
C ASN A 145 26.13 35.19 4.08
N VAL A 146 26.10 36.36 4.74
CA VAL A 146 25.15 37.45 4.43
C VAL A 146 25.19 37.89 2.98
N ASN A 147 26.34 37.81 2.30
CA ASN A 147 26.48 38.20 0.90
C ASN A 147 25.69 37.29 -0.05
N ASN A 148 25.31 36.09 0.39
CA ASN A 148 24.46 35.21 -0.42
C ASN A 148 22.99 35.62 -0.44
N TRP A 149 22.59 36.60 0.37
CA TRP A 149 21.19 36.96 0.59
C TRP A 149 20.85 38.35 0.08
N SER A 150 19.72 38.47 -0.61
CA SER A 150 19.28 39.75 -1.19
C SER A 150 18.89 40.79 -0.13
N ASN A 151 18.31 40.36 0.98
CA ASN A 151 17.80 41.22 2.06
C ASN A 151 18.42 40.87 3.43
N GLY A 152 19.62 40.28 3.42
CA GLY A 152 20.22 39.69 4.62
C GLY A 152 19.67 38.31 4.96
N ILE A 153 20.25 37.69 5.99
CA ILE A 153 19.96 36.31 6.39
C ILE A 153 18.58 36.27 7.08
N PRO A 154 17.64 35.42 6.64
CA PRO A 154 16.40 35.16 7.36
C PRO A 154 16.66 34.76 8.81
N ASN A 155 15.99 35.43 9.75
CA ASN A 155 16.33 35.33 11.18
C ASN A 155 15.11 35.20 12.11
N ILE A 156 13.93 34.97 11.55
CA ILE A 156 12.73 34.66 12.31
C ILE A 156 12.13 33.35 11.82
N SER A 157 11.45 32.66 12.72
CA SER A 157 10.85 31.37 12.41
C SER A 157 9.70 31.46 11.40
N SER A 158 9.05 32.63 11.23
CA SER A 158 8.03 32.83 10.20
C SER A 158 8.60 33.27 8.83
N ALA A 159 9.92 33.22 8.65
CA ALA A 159 10.56 33.73 7.45
C ALA A 159 10.31 32.86 6.21
N LYS A 160 10.30 33.50 5.03
CA LYS A 160 10.15 32.86 3.72
C LYS A 160 11.45 32.92 2.93
N VAL A 161 11.96 31.77 2.51
CA VAL A 161 13.18 31.64 1.71
C VAL A 161 12.82 31.38 0.26
N ILE A 162 13.38 32.19 -0.64
CA ILE A 162 13.29 32.02 -2.09
C ILE A 162 14.66 31.57 -2.59
N LEU A 163 14.72 30.47 -3.35
CA LEU A 163 15.98 29.89 -3.84
C LEU A 163 16.24 30.26 -5.31
N ASN A 164 17.32 30.98 -5.58
CA ASN A 164 17.82 31.20 -6.95
C ASN A 164 19.12 30.44 -7.25
N ASP A 165 19.67 29.74 -6.26
CA ASP A 165 20.85 28.87 -6.40
C ASP A 165 20.80 27.79 -5.29
N SER A 166 21.73 26.84 -5.32
CA SER A 166 21.90 25.78 -4.33
C SER A 166 22.41 26.33 -3.00
N LEU A 167 21.88 25.78 -1.91
CA LEU A 167 22.03 26.28 -0.55
C LEU A 167 22.61 25.19 0.36
N ILE A 168 23.61 25.56 1.16
CA ILE A 168 24.21 24.74 2.20
C ILE A 168 23.80 25.30 3.56
N ILE A 169 23.07 24.49 4.33
CA ILE A 169 22.71 24.76 5.72
C ILE A 169 23.92 24.42 6.62
N ASP A 170 24.58 25.46 7.14
CA ASP A 170 25.80 25.37 7.97
C ASP A 170 25.56 25.67 9.46
N LYS A 171 24.31 25.89 9.83
CA LYS A 171 23.82 25.98 11.21
C LYS A 171 22.39 25.46 11.26
N ASP A 172 21.88 25.13 12.45
CA ASP A 172 20.46 24.79 12.57
C ASP A 172 19.61 26.01 12.26
N VAL A 173 18.62 25.82 11.39
CA VAL A 173 17.77 26.89 10.85
C VAL A 173 16.31 26.56 11.11
N GLU A 174 15.54 27.58 11.51
CA GLU A 174 14.09 27.51 11.59
C GLU A 174 13.47 28.63 10.75
N ILE A 175 12.57 28.26 9.83
CA ILE A 175 11.84 29.18 8.94
C ILE A 175 10.42 28.64 8.69
N ALA A 176 9.56 29.42 8.04
CA ALA A 176 8.20 28.97 7.70
C ALA A 176 8.17 28.21 6.38
N GLN A 177 8.93 28.67 5.38
CA GLN A 177 8.84 28.15 4.02
C GLN A 177 10.17 28.22 3.28
N ILE A 178 10.43 27.21 2.45
CA ILE A 178 11.43 27.23 1.40
C ILE A 178 10.78 27.04 0.03
N LYS A 179 11.17 27.86 -0.94
CA LYS A 179 10.53 27.92 -2.26
C LYS A 179 11.53 28.08 -3.40
N LEU A 180 11.40 27.22 -4.42
CA LEU A 180 12.00 27.42 -5.73
C LEU A 180 11.00 28.16 -6.63
N PRO A 181 11.22 29.45 -6.98
CA PRO A 181 10.29 30.22 -7.81
C PRO A 181 10.32 29.81 -9.28
N GLY A 182 11.39 29.16 -9.74
CA GLY A 182 11.67 28.87 -11.16
C GLY A 182 12.68 29.84 -11.79
N GLY A 183 13.19 29.51 -12.97
CA GLY A 183 14.16 30.34 -13.71
C GLY A 183 15.64 30.02 -13.47
N PHE A 184 15.96 29.14 -12.51
CA PHE A 184 17.34 28.90 -12.05
C PHE A 184 17.80 27.43 -12.16
N GLY A 185 17.15 26.64 -13.02
CA GLY A 185 17.44 25.21 -13.13
C GLY A 185 17.04 24.42 -11.87
N SER A 186 17.55 23.20 -11.76
CA SER A 186 17.35 22.37 -10.56
C SER A 186 18.25 22.85 -9.43
N VAL A 187 17.69 22.95 -8.23
CA VAL A 187 18.36 23.48 -7.03
C VAL A 187 18.56 22.38 -6.00
N HIS A 188 19.69 22.44 -5.31
CA HIS A 188 20.05 21.53 -4.23
C HIS A 188 20.09 22.25 -2.88
N VAL A 189 19.52 21.62 -1.85
CA VAL A 189 19.60 22.07 -0.46
C VAL A 189 20.25 20.95 0.34
N SER A 190 21.42 21.20 0.89
CA SER A 190 22.20 20.24 1.69
C SER A 190 22.60 20.85 3.03
N SER A 191 23.30 20.07 3.87
CA SER A 191 23.92 20.58 5.08
C SER A 191 25.37 20.14 5.23
N ILE A 192 26.09 20.83 6.11
CA ILE A 192 27.38 20.38 6.66
C ILE A 192 27.19 20.04 8.14
N ASP A 193 28.04 19.17 8.69
CA ASP A 193 28.02 18.78 10.12
C ASP A 193 26.64 18.39 10.67
N ASN A 194 25.82 17.73 9.83
CA ASN A 194 24.46 17.27 10.13
C ASN A 194 23.54 18.38 10.68
N LYS A 195 23.66 19.60 10.15
CA LYS A 195 22.73 20.68 10.48
C LYS A 195 21.37 20.45 9.86
N SER A 196 20.35 20.89 10.59
CA SER A 196 18.95 20.61 10.26
C SER A 196 18.18 21.86 9.82
N LEU A 197 17.19 21.64 8.97
CA LEU A 197 16.21 22.64 8.56
C LEU A 197 14.86 22.33 9.21
N THR A 198 14.39 23.23 10.07
CA THR A 198 13.07 23.18 10.67
C THR A 198 12.09 24.09 9.92
N LEU A 199 10.96 23.54 9.51
CA LEU A 199 9.89 24.22 8.79
C LEU A 199 8.63 24.26 9.67
N ASN A 200 8.17 25.45 10.06
CA ASN A 200 7.02 25.58 10.96
C ASN A 200 5.71 26.04 10.33
N GLY A 201 5.70 26.27 9.02
CA GLY A 201 4.49 26.56 8.24
C GLY A 201 3.74 27.85 8.59
N THR A 202 4.18 28.62 9.59
CA THR A 202 3.42 29.76 10.12
C THR A 202 3.28 30.85 9.06
N GLY A 203 2.04 31.14 8.63
CA GLY A 203 1.75 32.21 7.69
C GLY A 203 2.08 31.89 6.23
N VAL A 204 2.21 30.60 5.90
CA VAL A 204 2.41 30.11 4.53
C VAL A 204 1.38 29.04 4.17
N ASN A 205 1.21 28.80 2.87
CA ASN A 205 0.27 27.79 2.36
C ASN A 205 0.93 26.43 2.09
N ALA A 206 2.25 26.36 2.20
CA ALA A 206 3.06 25.17 2.05
C ALA A 206 4.46 25.44 2.62
N VAL A 207 5.01 24.49 3.38
CA VAL A 207 6.37 24.56 3.91
C VAL A 207 7.43 24.41 2.82
N ILE A 208 7.13 23.64 1.76
CA ILE A 208 8.03 23.41 0.64
C ILE A 208 7.28 23.63 -0.68
N GLN A 209 7.80 24.49 -1.54
CA GLN A 209 7.24 24.77 -2.86
C GLN A 209 8.27 24.66 -3.99
N ASN A 210 7.93 23.93 -5.05
CA ASN A 210 8.60 24.02 -6.33
C ASN A 210 7.64 24.57 -7.39
N ASN A 211 7.91 25.81 -7.82
CA ASN A 211 7.15 26.51 -8.86
C ASN A 211 7.90 26.56 -10.20
N GLY A 212 9.13 26.04 -10.28
CA GLY A 212 9.93 26.06 -11.50
C GLY A 212 9.55 24.93 -12.46
N SER A 213 9.33 25.24 -13.74
CA SER A 213 8.95 24.26 -14.76
C SER A 213 10.14 23.44 -15.25
N ASN A 214 9.97 22.11 -15.36
CA ASN A 214 11.01 21.14 -15.73
C ASN A 214 12.29 21.20 -14.87
N VAL A 215 12.13 21.48 -13.57
CA VAL A 215 13.26 21.54 -12.63
C VAL A 215 12.94 20.83 -11.33
N ASP A 216 13.98 20.39 -10.64
CA ASP A 216 13.87 19.70 -9.35
C ASP A 216 14.31 20.61 -8.22
N LEU A 217 13.60 20.50 -7.09
CA LEU A 217 14.10 20.93 -5.80
C LEU A 217 14.53 19.69 -5.02
N ARG A 218 15.82 19.58 -4.70
CA ARG A 218 16.43 18.38 -4.11
C ARG A 218 16.96 18.66 -2.71
N PHE A 219 16.74 17.73 -1.79
CA PHE A 219 17.15 17.82 -0.40
C PHE A 219 18.09 16.66 -0.01
N GLU A 220 19.20 16.98 0.65
CA GLU A 220 20.17 16.05 1.27
C GLU A 220 20.56 16.56 2.66
N LEU A 221 19.57 16.64 3.55
CA LEU A 221 19.73 17.05 4.95
C LEU A 221 18.54 16.56 5.79
N ASP A 222 18.66 16.70 7.10
CA ASP A 222 17.57 16.47 8.04
C ASP A 222 16.54 17.62 8.00
N ILE A 223 15.30 17.28 7.69
CA ILE A 223 14.18 18.22 7.59
C ILE A 223 13.13 17.86 8.64
N LYS A 224 12.79 18.86 9.45
CA LYS A 224 11.79 18.74 10.52
C LYS A 224 10.61 19.65 10.22
N ILE A 225 9.42 19.10 10.05
CA ILE A 225 8.19 19.89 10.01
C ILE A 225 7.65 19.97 11.44
N ARG A 226 7.60 21.18 12.00
CA ARG A 226 7.20 21.47 13.38
C ARG A 226 6.26 22.67 13.41
N SER A 227 4.96 22.40 13.28
CA SER A 227 3.96 23.45 13.12
C SER A 227 2.87 23.38 14.19
N ASN A 228 2.19 24.50 14.41
CA ASN A 228 0.94 24.52 15.18
C ASN A 228 -0.29 24.22 14.30
N ASP A 229 -0.14 24.29 12.98
CA ASP A 229 -1.20 23.99 12.03
C ASP A 229 -1.46 22.48 12.00
N SER A 230 -2.70 22.07 11.74
CA SER A 230 -3.05 20.65 11.72
C SER A 230 -2.51 19.92 10.49
N ILE A 231 -2.29 20.65 9.40
CA ILE A 231 -1.86 20.13 8.11
C ILE A 231 -0.80 21.06 7.53
N GLU A 232 0.29 20.48 7.09
CA GLU A 232 1.32 21.17 6.30
C GLU A 232 1.31 20.68 4.86
N ALA A 233 1.76 21.52 3.92
CA ALA A 233 1.75 21.17 2.51
C ALA A 233 3.14 21.15 1.88
N ILE A 234 3.37 20.16 1.03
CA ILE A 234 4.48 20.08 0.08
C ILE A 234 3.88 20.15 -1.32
N GLN A 235 4.28 21.15 -2.10
CA GLN A 235 3.63 21.47 -3.37
C GLN A 235 4.61 21.58 -4.53
N VAL A 236 4.33 20.84 -5.60
CA VAL A 236 4.96 21.04 -6.91
C VAL A 236 3.92 21.70 -7.82
N ASN A 237 3.93 23.03 -7.87
CA ASN A 237 2.96 23.83 -8.63
C ASN A 237 3.41 24.10 -10.08
N ALA A 238 4.64 23.73 -10.41
CA ALA A 238 5.27 23.94 -11.70
C ALA A 238 4.54 23.27 -12.89
N GLY A 239 4.87 23.68 -14.12
CA GLY A 239 4.52 22.97 -15.35
C GLY A 239 5.53 21.87 -15.69
N GLY A 240 5.16 20.93 -16.57
CA GLY A 240 6.04 19.87 -17.05
C GLY A 240 6.39 18.82 -16.00
N SER A 241 7.61 18.27 -16.07
CA SER A 241 8.07 17.11 -15.27
C SER A 241 8.88 17.51 -14.02
N SER A 242 8.46 18.57 -13.32
CA SER A 242 9.13 19.08 -12.12
C SER A 242 8.89 18.23 -10.88
N ARG A 243 9.83 18.26 -9.93
CA ARG A 243 9.81 17.37 -8.76
C ARG A 243 10.28 18.06 -7.48
N ILE A 244 9.87 17.51 -6.35
CA ILE A 244 10.56 17.70 -5.06
C ILE A 244 11.12 16.34 -4.67
N ILE A 245 12.41 16.26 -4.37
CA ILE A 245 13.10 15.00 -4.11
C ILE A 245 13.87 15.08 -2.80
N PHE A 246 13.48 14.28 -1.82
CA PHE A 246 14.27 13.98 -0.63
C PHE A 246 15.20 12.82 -0.99
N ARG A 247 16.48 13.11 -1.23
CA ARG A 247 17.45 12.15 -1.76
C ARG A 247 18.04 11.30 -0.62
N LYS A 248 18.91 10.36 -0.99
CA LYS A 248 19.76 9.64 -0.02
C LYS A 248 20.62 10.61 0.78
N GLY A 249 20.73 10.39 2.08
CA GLY A 249 21.32 11.30 3.07
C GLY A 249 20.33 12.30 3.67
N SER A 250 19.02 12.17 3.40
CA SER A 250 18.00 13.05 3.99
C SER A 250 17.12 12.33 4.99
N SER A 251 16.47 13.09 5.87
CA SER A 251 15.35 12.60 6.66
C SER A 251 14.20 13.61 6.60
N LEU A 252 12.98 13.13 6.48
CA LEU A 252 11.77 13.95 6.58
C LEU A 252 10.98 13.49 7.80
N ASP A 253 10.94 14.33 8.82
CA ASP A 253 10.24 14.05 10.06
C ASP A 253 9.18 15.11 10.37
N SER A 254 7.94 14.69 10.57
CA SER A 254 6.81 15.61 10.79
C SER A 254 6.00 15.24 12.02
N ASP A 255 5.61 16.27 12.80
CA ASP A 255 4.62 16.14 13.88
C ASP A 255 3.19 16.46 13.42
N ARG A 256 3.02 16.86 12.15
CA ARG A 256 1.73 17.19 11.52
C ARG A 256 1.45 16.37 10.28
N LEU A 257 0.17 16.34 9.89
CA LEU A 257 -0.27 15.71 8.65
C LEU A 257 0.39 16.42 7.48
N ILE A 258 1.01 15.69 6.57
CA ILE A 258 1.58 16.25 5.35
C ILE A 258 0.58 16.06 4.21
N SER A 259 0.27 17.12 3.49
CA SER A 259 -0.47 17.07 2.23
C SER A 259 0.48 17.25 1.04
N ILE A 260 0.36 16.37 0.05
CA ILE A 260 1.18 16.38 -1.16
C ILE A 260 0.33 16.80 -2.34
N THR A 261 0.77 17.85 -3.04
CA THR A 261 0.16 18.29 -4.31
C THR A 261 1.20 18.30 -5.42
N ALA A 262 1.03 17.44 -6.42
CA ALA A 262 1.97 17.29 -7.54
C ALA A 262 1.27 16.71 -8.77
N GLY A 263 0.54 17.54 -9.53
CA GLY A 263 -0.32 17.09 -10.62
C GLY A 263 0.38 16.74 -11.94
N GLY A 264 -0.20 15.84 -12.73
CA GLY A 264 0.32 15.45 -14.05
C GLY A 264 1.62 14.65 -13.95
N ASP A 265 2.63 14.97 -14.76
CA ASP A 265 3.94 14.26 -14.77
C ASP A 265 4.86 14.64 -13.58
N LYS A 266 4.35 15.40 -12.61
CA LYS A 266 5.08 15.83 -11.42
C LYS A 266 4.96 14.81 -10.31
N TYR A 267 5.90 14.85 -9.38
CA TYR A 267 5.80 14.06 -8.14
C TYR A 267 6.66 14.63 -7.01
N VAL A 268 6.29 14.23 -5.79
CA VAL A 268 7.17 14.30 -4.63
C VAL A 268 7.80 12.92 -4.44
N MET A 269 9.12 12.87 -4.28
CA MET A 269 9.84 11.62 -4.03
C MET A 269 10.52 11.65 -2.68
N ILE A 270 10.29 10.60 -1.89
CA ILE A 270 11.02 10.29 -0.67
C ILE A 270 11.95 9.14 -1.02
N ASN A 271 13.26 9.34 -0.94
CA ASN A 271 14.27 8.33 -1.28
C ASN A 271 15.28 8.16 -0.14
N ASP A 272 14.80 8.26 1.09
CA ASP A 272 15.51 7.92 2.34
C ASP A 272 14.48 7.83 3.49
N ILE A 273 14.82 8.26 4.71
CA ILE A 273 13.97 8.13 5.89
C ILE A 273 12.74 9.07 5.84
N LEU A 274 11.55 8.49 5.98
CA LEU A 274 10.33 9.18 6.41
C LEU A 274 9.96 8.72 7.82
N SER A 275 9.82 9.66 8.75
CA SER A 275 9.40 9.38 10.12
C SER A 275 8.27 10.30 10.57
N SER A 276 7.56 9.87 11.61
CA SER A 276 6.52 10.67 12.27
C SER A 276 6.82 10.78 13.76
N SER A 277 7.33 11.93 14.20
CA SER A 277 7.51 12.23 15.62
C SER A 277 6.33 13.05 16.16
N GLY A 278 5.56 12.53 17.13
CA GLY A 278 4.47 13.28 17.77
C GLY A 278 3.29 12.41 18.23
N LEU A 279 2.51 12.93 19.19
CA LEU A 279 1.40 12.21 19.86
C LEU A 279 0.24 11.81 18.93
N PHE A 280 0.07 12.51 17.80
CA PHE A 280 -1.04 12.30 16.87
C PHE A 280 -0.61 11.83 15.49
N GLY A 281 0.69 11.55 15.30
CA GLY A 281 1.28 10.99 14.08
C GLY A 281 0.60 11.47 12.80
N GLY A 282 1.04 12.59 12.26
CA GLY A 282 0.50 13.09 11.00
C GLY A 282 0.80 12.14 9.85
N GLY A 283 -0.22 11.44 9.38
CA GLY A 283 -0.24 10.72 8.10
C GLY A 283 0.23 11.57 6.91
N VAL A 284 0.42 10.93 5.76
CA VAL A 284 0.61 11.64 4.48
C VAL A 284 -0.67 11.51 3.68
N THR A 285 -1.16 12.63 3.17
CA THR A 285 -2.31 12.71 2.28
C THR A 285 -1.87 13.12 0.88
N VAL A 286 -2.05 12.24 -0.10
CA VAL A 286 -1.80 12.53 -1.51
C VAL A 286 -3.09 13.10 -2.11
N MET A 287 -3.02 14.36 -2.55
CA MET A 287 -4.18 15.09 -3.06
C MET A 287 -4.62 14.58 -4.45
N PRO A 288 -5.87 14.86 -4.88
CA PRO A 288 -6.34 14.42 -6.20
C PRO A 288 -5.43 14.80 -7.36
N GLY A 289 -5.22 13.84 -8.26
CA GLY A 289 -4.33 13.98 -9.41
C GLY A 289 -2.85 14.05 -9.07
N SER A 290 -2.46 13.87 -7.79
CA SER A 290 -1.08 14.01 -7.34
C SER A 290 -0.37 12.66 -7.20
N LYS A 291 0.97 12.71 -7.32
CA LYS A 291 1.83 11.54 -7.23
C LYS A 291 2.85 11.64 -6.09
N LEU A 292 2.93 10.59 -5.28
CA LEU A 292 3.98 10.35 -4.30
C LEU A 292 4.80 9.12 -4.74
N VAL A 293 6.13 9.23 -4.69
CA VAL A 293 7.05 8.15 -5.03
C VAL A 293 7.94 7.86 -3.83
N PHE A 294 8.04 6.60 -3.44
CA PHE A 294 9.13 6.11 -2.60
C PHE A 294 10.22 5.53 -3.49
N GLY A 295 11.44 6.04 -3.33
CA GLY A 295 12.61 5.57 -4.05
C GLY A 295 13.28 4.35 -3.41
N GLU A 296 14.29 3.79 -4.07
CA GLU A 296 14.98 2.55 -3.70
C GLU A 296 15.71 2.57 -2.34
N ASN A 297 16.01 3.77 -1.82
CA ASN A 297 16.65 3.92 -0.50
C ASN A 297 15.63 4.33 0.57
N ALA A 298 14.35 4.44 0.23
CA ALA A 298 13.35 4.91 1.18
C ALA A 298 13.12 3.89 2.30
N SER A 299 13.03 4.38 3.54
CA SER A 299 12.64 3.57 4.70
C SER A 299 11.53 4.27 5.47
N ASN A 300 10.46 3.52 5.71
CA ASN A 300 9.28 3.99 6.44
C ASN A 300 9.10 3.22 7.77
N LYS A 301 10.14 2.52 8.23
CA LYS A 301 10.09 1.66 9.41
C LYS A 301 9.62 2.37 10.69
N ASP A 302 10.03 3.62 10.85
CA ASP A 302 9.70 4.45 12.01
C ASP A 302 8.43 5.30 11.78
N TYR A 303 7.75 5.11 10.65
CA TYR A 303 6.48 5.77 10.35
C TYR A 303 5.31 4.98 10.91
N SER A 304 4.49 5.61 11.77
CA SER A 304 3.54 4.87 12.62
C SER A 304 2.07 5.24 12.38
N THR A 305 1.70 5.63 11.16
CA THR A 305 0.41 6.30 10.90
C THR A 305 -0.33 5.69 9.69
N TYR A 306 -0.74 6.48 8.69
CA TYR A 306 -1.42 6.01 7.49
C TYR A 306 -1.09 6.88 6.27
N PHE A 307 -1.15 6.28 5.08
CA PHE A 307 -1.21 7.02 3.80
C PHE A 307 -2.66 7.16 3.39
N THR A 308 -3.07 8.37 3.03
CA THR A 308 -4.40 8.63 2.45
C THR A 308 -4.23 9.05 1.00
N LEU A 309 -4.84 8.30 0.08
CA LEU A 309 -4.95 8.66 -1.32
C LEU A 309 -6.34 9.23 -1.57
N LEU A 310 -6.41 10.44 -2.12
CA LEU A 310 -7.66 11.14 -2.39
C LEU A 310 -7.93 11.16 -3.89
N GLY A 311 -8.96 10.45 -4.35
CA GLY A 311 -9.45 10.26 -5.73
C GLY A 311 -8.53 10.70 -6.87
N ASN A 312 -8.13 9.77 -7.74
CA ASN A 312 -7.11 9.98 -8.79
C ASN A 312 -5.71 10.32 -8.21
N ALA A 313 -5.40 9.88 -7.00
CA ALA A 313 -4.05 9.98 -6.43
C ALA A 313 -3.24 8.70 -6.73
N GLU A 314 -1.93 8.86 -6.86
CA GLU A 314 -1.01 7.79 -7.21
C GLU A 314 0.14 7.68 -6.20
N LEU A 315 0.42 6.46 -5.75
CA LEU A 315 1.57 6.10 -4.93
C LEU A 315 2.41 5.07 -5.68
N ILE A 316 3.70 5.34 -5.85
CA ILE A 316 4.65 4.37 -6.41
C ILE A 316 5.62 3.98 -5.31
N SER A 317 5.75 2.69 -5.04
CA SER A 317 6.68 2.14 -4.05
C SER A 317 7.84 1.42 -4.72
N ARG A 318 9.05 1.77 -4.29
CA ARG A 318 10.32 1.09 -4.57
C ARG A 318 11.06 0.79 -3.27
N ILE A 319 10.33 0.53 -2.19
CA ILE A 319 10.95 0.33 -0.87
C ILE A 319 11.45 -1.12 -0.76
N PRO A 320 12.68 -1.35 -0.26
CA PRO A 320 13.18 -2.69 0.04
C PRO A 320 12.31 -3.44 1.05
N GLU A 321 12.25 -4.77 0.95
CA GLU A 321 11.39 -5.61 1.80
C GLU A 321 11.65 -5.40 3.31
N GLU A 322 12.93 -5.32 3.69
CA GLU A 322 13.37 -5.16 5.08
C GLU A 322 12.94 -3.83 5.73
N ASP A 323 12.52 -2.85 4.93
CA ASP A 323 12.28 -1.47 5.32
C ASP A 323 10.81 -1.03 5.17
N PHE A 324 9.93 -1.95 4.73
CA PHE A 324 8.52 -1.67 4.49
C PHE A 324 7.61 -1.97 5.71
N PHE A 325 6.64 -1.06 5.95
CA PHE A 325 5.66 -0.98 7.05
C PHE A 325 5.65 -2.14 8.06
N VAL A 326 6.41 -1.95 9.14
CA VAL A 326 6.68 -2.98 10.17
C VAL A 326 5.56 -3.08 11.21
N LYS A 327 4.46 -2.32 11.07
CA LYS A 327 3.37 -2.28 12.06
C LYS A 327 2.04 -2.74 11.47
N SER A 328 1.39 -3.66 12.17
CA SER A 328 0.17 -4.33 11.70
C SER A 328 -1.09 -3.46 11.69
N ASP A 329 -1.02 -2.25 12.25
CA ASP A 329 -2.08 -1.25 12.28
C ASP A 329 -1.94 -0.16 11.21
N PHE A 330 -0.94 -0.29 10.32
CA PHE A 330 -0.70 0.65 9.24
C PHE A 330 -1.64 0.43 8.05
N TYR A 331 -2.27 1.50 7.53
CA TYR A 331 -3.16 1.44 6.37
C TYR A 331 -2.78 2.41 5.24
N ILE A 332 -2.89 1.94 4.00
CA ILE A 332 -3.14 2.81 2.84
C ILE A 332 -4.66 2.92 2.66
N LYS A 333 -5.18 4.15 2.73
CA LYS A 333 -6.60 4.47 2.62
C LYS A 333 -6.93 5.04 1.25
N SER A 334 -7.91 4.45 0.57
CA SER A 334 -8.47 4.98 -0.68
C SER A 334 -9.77 5.73 -0.39
N LEU A 335 -9.74 7.07 -0.48
CA LEU A 335 -10.89 7.94 -0.24
C LEU A 335 -11.23 8.75 -1.48
N ASP A 336 -12.50 9.12 -1.64
CA ASP A 336 -12.91 10.12 -2.62
C ASP A 336 -12.67 11.51 -2.05
N ARG A 337 -12.45 12.48 -2.93
CA ARG A 337 -12.55 13.89 -2.61
C ARG A 337 -13.43 14.57 -3.64
N ASN A 338 -14.53 15.14 -3.16
CA ASN A 338 -15.55 15.82 -3.95
C ASN A 338 -16.43 14.87 -4.82
N ASN A 339 -16.60 13.61 -4.43
CA ASN A 339 -17.48 12.64 -5.09
C ASN A 339 -17.19 12.49 -6.60
N LYS A 340 -15.91 12.46 -6.99
CA LYS A 340 -15.54 12.33 -8.40
C LYS A 340 -15.51 10.88 -8.88
N GLY A 341 -15.48 9.90 -7.96
CA GLY A 341 -15.51 8.48 -8.30
C GLY A 341 -14.28 7.98 -9.06
N LEU A 342 -13.17 8.72 -9.09
CA LEU A 342 -11.96 8.28 -9.78
C LEU A 342 -11.10 7.40 -8.87
N PRO A 343 -10.61 6.24 -9.36
CA PRO A 343 -9.84 5.32 -8.54
C PRO A 343 -8.50 5.93 -8.10
N ASN A 344 -7.99 5.45 -6.97
CA ASN A 344 -6.61 5.69 -6.58
C ASN A 344 -5.73 4.54 -7.07
N VAL A 345 -4.44 4.80 -7.25
CA VAL A 345 -3.49 3.82 -7.78
C VAL A 345 -2.31 3.66 -6.82
N VAL A 346 -1.98 2.42 -6.50
CA VAL A 346 -0.74 2.02 -5.85
C VAL A 346 0.02 1.12 -6.83
N THR A 347 1.28 1.43 -7.08
CA THR A 347 2.15 0.61 -7.94
C THR A 347 3.37 0.19 -7.13
N VAL A 348 3.66 -1.10 -7.11
CA VAL A 348 4.88 -1.67 -6.52
C VAL A 348 5.78 -2.12 -7.66
N GLU A 349 6.88 -1.40 -7.91
CA GLU A 349 7.73 -1.67 -9.06
C GLU A 349 8.51 -2.99 -8.93
N ASN A 350 9.04 -3.46 -10.07
CA ASN A 350 9.75 -4.74 -10.15
C ASN A 350 10.97 -4.78 -9.21
N GLY A 351 11.13 -5.90 -8.51
CA GLY A 351 12.19 -6.11 -7.52
C GLY A 351 11.86 -5.59 -6.12
N TYR A 352 10.66 -5.03 -5.90
CA TYR A 352 10.23 -4.50 -4.61
C TYR A 352 8.97 -5.20 -4.10
N THR A 353 8.84 -5.27 -2.77
CA THR A 353 7.70 -5.92 -2.11
C THR A 353 6.99 -4.93 -1.20
N MET A 354 5.73 -5.23 -0.91
CA MET A 354 4.81 -4.47 -0.11
C MET A 354 4.31 -5.35 1.03
N ARG A 355 4.25 -4.76 2.22
CA ARG A 355 3.75 -5.29 3.49
C ARG A 355 2.79 -4.32 4.18
N GLY A 356 1.80 -4.83 4.87
CA GLY A 356 0.82 -4.02 5.61
C GLY A 356 -0.58 -4.07 5.00
N SER A 357 -1.45 -3.20 5.51
CA SER A 357 -2.89 -3.29 5.28
C SER A 357 -3.41 -2.25 4.30
N LEU A 358 -4.46 -2.60 3.56
CA LEU A 358 -5.16 -1.72 2.62
C LEU A 358 -6.60 -1.53 3.08
N LYS A 359 -7.07 -0.28 2.97
CA LYS A 359 -8.45 0.07 3.27
C LYS A 359 -9.07 0.85 2.12
N VAL A 360 -10.13 0.30 1.53
CA VAL A 360 -10.86 0.88 0.40
C VAL A 360 -12.16 1.51 0.91
N ASP A 361 -12.06 2.78 1.29
CA ASP A 361 -13.11 3.45 2.06
C ASP A 361 -14.20 4.10 1.20
N SER A 362 -13.87 4.65 0.03
CA SER A 362 -14.86 5.41 -0.77
C SER A 362 -14.74 5.27 -2.28
N VAL A 363 -13.54 5.07 -2.83
CA VAL A 363 -13.34 4.83 -4.28
C VAL A 363 -12.45 3.63 -4.48
N ASP A 364 -12.59 3.00 -5.64
CA ASP A 364 -11.79 1.86 -6.06
C ASP A 364 -10.29 2.13 -5.87
N LEU A 365 -9.57 1.10 -5.42
CA LEU A 365 -8.12 1.11 -5.30
C LEU A 365 -7.56 0.13 -6.33
N ILE A 366 -6.73 0.63 -7.23
CA ILE A 366 -5.99 -0.18 -8.19
C ILE A 366 -4.60 -0.44 -7.62
N LEU A 367 -4.23 -1.70 -7.49
CA LEU A 367 -2.93 -2.17 -7.03
C LEU A 367 -2.20 -2.88 -8.18
N ASN A 368 -1.15 -2.26 -8.70
CA ASN A 368 -0.31 -2.84 -9.75
C ASN A 368 0.92 -3.49 -9.10
N LEU A 369 1.09 -4.80 -9.29
CA LEU A 369 2.16 -5.58 -8.67
C LEU A 369 3.12 -6.16 -9.71
N HIS A 370 4.42 -6.03 -9.45
CA HIS A 370 5.49 -6.50 -10.33
C HIS A 370 6.48 -7.49 -9.66
N ALA A 371 6.33 -7.78 -8.37
CA ALA A 371 7.02 -8.88 -7.68
C ALA A 371 6.14 -9.56 -6.63
N SER A 372 6.65 -10.57 -5.92
CA SER A 372 5.97 -11.20 -4.78
C SER A 372 5.58 -10.20 -3.70
N GLN A 373 4.44 -10.42 -3.05
CA GLN A 373 3.93 -9.51 -2.03
C GLN A 373 3.50 -10.25 -0.77
N HIS A 374 3.63 -9.57 0.36
CA HIS A 374 3.22 -10.08 1.67
C HIS A 374 2.19 -9.12 2.27
N MET A 375 0.94 -9.28 1.90
CA MET A 375 -0.15 -8.41 2.33
C MET A 375 -0.69 -8.88 3.69
N GLU A 376 -1.10 -7.93 4.54
CA GLU A 376 -1.67 -8.28 5.84
C GLU A 376 -3.19 -8.37 5.79
N VAL A 377 -3.86 -7.22 5.78
CA VAL A 377 -5.32 -7.12 5.82
C VAL A 377 -5.83 -6.26 4.67
N ILE A 378 -6.92 -6.69 4.04
CA ILE A 378 -7.71 -5.91 3.10
C ILE A 378 -9.07 -5.61 3.74
N GLU A 379 -9.43 -4.34 3.82
CA GLU A 379 -10.75 -3.88 4.28
C GLU A 379 -11.48 -3.13 3.15
N LEU A 380 -12.66 -3.63 2.76
CA LEU A 380 -13.49 -3.06 1.69
C LEU A 380 -14.76 -2.43 2.29
N THR A 381 -14.79 -1.10 2.40
CA THR A 381 -15.93 -0.36 2.97
C THR A 381 -16.94 0.07 1.91
N SER A 382 -16.49 0.60 0.77
CA SER A 382 -17.39 1.10 -0.30
C SER A 382 -16.86 0.96 -1.73
N GLY A 383 -15.54 0.89 -1.94
CA GLY A 383 -14.94 0.65 -3.26
C GLY A 383 -14.43 -0.78 -3.44
N ASN A 384 -14.10 -1.13 -4.67
CA ASN A 384 -13.45 -2.38 -5.03
C ASN A 384 -11.93 -2.27 -4.87
N LEU A 385 -11.29 -3.40 -4.55
CA LEU A 385 -9.84 -3.54 -4.73
C LEU A 385 -9.62 -4.25 -6.07
N ILE A 386 -8.87 -3.63 -6.96
CA ILE A 386 -8.50 -4.20 -8.25
C ILE A 386 -7.00 -4.43 -8.24
N LEU A 387 -6.58 -5.67 -8.36
CA LEU A 387 -5.19 -6.05 -8.41
C LEU A 387 -4.84 -6.43 -9.85
N ASN A 388 -3.86 -5.74 -10.43
CA ASN A 388 -3.31 -6.06 -11.75
C ASN A 388 -1.90 -6.62 -11.63
N PHE A 389 -1.63 -7.70 -12.36
CA PHE A 389 -0.28 -8.21 -12.55
C PHE A 389 0.30 -7.79 -13.90
N ASP A 390 1.62 -7.56 -13.89
CA ASP A 390 2.39 -7.55 -15.12
C ASP A 390 2.52 -8.98 -15.66
N SER A 391 1.92 -9.22 -16.82
CA SER A 391 1.97 -10.52 -17.52
C SER A 391 3.41 -11.04 -17.74
N ALA A 392 4.41 -10.16 -17.79
CA ALA A 392 5.80 -10.50 -18.05
C ALA A 392 6.60 -10.96 -16.82
N ALA A 393 6.08 -10.78 -15.60
CA ALA A 393 6.79 -11.15 -14.37
C ALA A 393 6.49 -12.60 -13.93
N GLU A 394 7.55 -13.31 -13.51
CA GLU A 394 7.48 -14.60 -12.82
C GLU A 394 7.33 -14.36 -11.32
N PHE A 395 6.29 -14.91 -10.70
CA PHE A 395 5.93 -14.64 -9.30
C PHE A 395 5.92 -15.94 -8.50
N PRO A 396 6.68 -16.04 -7.39
CA PRO A 396 6.62 -17.23 -6.55
C PRO A 396 5.38 -17.29 -5.65
N GLU A 397 4.91 -16.16 -5.07
CA GLU A 397 3.71 -16.12 -4.20
C GLU A 397 3.23 -14.69 -3.89
N VAL A 398 1.93 -14.50 -3.67
CA VAL A 398 1.28 -13.34 -3.05
C VAL A 398 0.47 -13.84 -1.86
N THR A 399 0.94 -13.57 -0.66
CA THR A 399 0.35 -14.10 0.57
C THR A 399 -0.48 -13.06 1.30
N PHE A 400 -1.57 -13.49 1.90
CA PHE A 400 -2.42 -12.73 2.81
C PHE A 400 -2.49 -13.43 4.18
N LEU A 401 -2.73 -12.68 5.25
CA LEU A 401 -2.99 -13.27 6.56
C LEU A 401 -4.22 -14.19 6.50
N HIS A 402 -4.25 -15.16 7.40
CA HIS A 402 -5.43 -16.00 7.60
C HIS A 402 -6.64 -15.10 7.91
N ASP A 403 -7.73 -15.29 7.17
CA ASP A 403 -8.96 -14.48 7.24
C ASP A 403 -8.79 -12.98 6.90
N GLY A 404 -7.68 -12.60 6.25
CA GLY A 404 -7.25 -11.22 5.98
C GLY A 404 -8.07 -10.41 4.96
N LEU A 405 -9.29 -10.83 4.63
CA LEU A 405 -10.21 -10.09 3.77
C LEU A 405 -11.48 -9.73 4.54
N TYR A 406 -11.77 -8.44 4.66
CA TYR A 406 -12.97 -7.94 5.33
C TYR A 406 -13.74 -7.04 4.38
N SER A 407 -15.07 -7.14 4.41
CA SER A 407 -15.93 -6.16 3.75
C SER A 407 -17.11 -5.79 4.64
N SER A 408 -17.51 -4.51 4.59
CA SER A 408 -18.68 -4.01 5.31
C SER A 408 -20.00 -4.32 4.59
N ASN A 409 -19.94 -4.86 3.37
CA ASN A 409 -21.11 -5.17 2.55
C ASN A 409 -20.79 -6.28 1.53
N ASN A 410 -21.84 -6.78 0.85
CA ASN A 410 -21.70 -7.91 -0.09
C ASN A 410 -21.60 -7.46 -1.57
N SER A 411 -21.49 -6.17 -1.85
CA SER A 411 -21.42 -5.60 -3.21
C SER A 411 -19.99 -5.30 -3.65
N ASN A 412 -19.09 -5.01 -2.71
CA ASN A 412 -17.68 -4.77 -3.01
C ASN A 412 -17.00 -6.07 -3.47
N ARG A 413 -16.00 -5.91 -4.33
CA ARG A 413 -15.21 -7.02 -4.87
C ARG A 413 -13.72 -6.81 -4.66
N PHE A 414 -13.02 -7.92 -4.45
CA PHE A 414 -11.58 -8.03 -4.65
C PHE A 414 -11.35 -8.70 -6.01
N ILE A 415 -10.93 -7.92 -6.99
CA ILE A 415 -10.77 -8.33 -8.38
C ILE A 415 -9.29 -8.58 -8.63
N ILE A 416 -8.95 -9.75 -9.16
CA ILE A 416 -7.61 -10.16 -9.55
C ILE A 416 -7.58 -10.30 -11.07
N ASN A 417 -6.79 -9.47 -11.74
CA ASN A 417 -6.57 -9.51 -13.18
C ASN A 417 -5.20 -10.13 -13.50
N GLY A 418 -5.18 -11.12 -14.39
CA GLY A 418 -4.00 -11.92 -14.72
C GLY A 418 -3.73 -13.00 -13.67
N PHE A 419 -4.77 -13.71 -13.26
CA PHE A 419 -4.68 -14.79 -12.28
C PHE A 419 -3.74 -15.91 -12.75
N LYS A 420 -2.98 -16.45 -11.81
CA LYS A 420 -2.08 -17.59 -12.00
C LYS A 420 -2.30 -18.55 -10.84
N GLU A 421 -2.47 -19.84 -11.14
CA GLU A 421 -2.62 -20.86 -10.11
C GLU A 421 -1.41 -20.88 -9.18
N LYS A 422 -1.64 -21.20 -7.90
CA LYS A 422 -0.62 -21.29 -6.85
C LYS A 422 0.17 -20.00 -6.60
N VAL A 423 -0.35 -18.85 -7.04
CA VAL A 423 0.26 -17.55 -6.72
C VAL A 423 -0.42 -16.90 -5.52
N PHE A 424 -1.75 -16.93 -5.41
CA PHE A 424 -2.47 -16.25 -4.33
C PHE A 424 -2.76 -17.19 -3.19
N ARG A 425 -2.38 -16.81 -1.98
CA ARG A 425 -2.59 -17.64 -0.80
C ARG A 425 -3.15 -16.85 0.36
N PHE A 426 -4.20 -17.37 0.99
CA PHE A 426 -4.76 -16.87 2.23
C PHE A 426 -4.48 -17.86 3.36
N GLY A 427 -3.75 -17.42 4.39
CA GLY A 427 -3.36 -18.31 5.48
C GLY A 427 -2.45 -19.46 5.00
N SER A 428 -2.44 -20.55 5.76
CA SER A 428 -1.60 -21.72 5.46
C SER A 428 -2.37 -23.03 5.29
N ASP A 429 -3.71 -22.95 5.23
CA ASP A 429 -4.63 -24.08 5.19
C ASP A 429 -5.91 -23.70 4.42
N SER A 430 -6.78 -24.69 4.18
CA SER A 430 -8.08 -24.50 3.49
C SER A 430 -9.09 -23.65 4.25
N THR A 431 -8.80 -23.27 5.49
CA THR A 431 -9.66 -22.39 6.29
C THR A 431 -9.26 -20.92 6.17
N GLY A 432 -8.28 -20.60 5.32
CA GLY A 432 -7.78 -19.25 5.09
C GLY A 432 -8.85 -18.20 4.77
N LEU A 433 -9.98 -18.61 4.16
CA LEU A 433 -11.16 -17.78 3.92
C LEU A 433 -12.46 -18.58 4.09
N SER A 434 -13.51 -17.92 4.58
CA SER A 434 -14.87 -18.47 4.58
C SER A 434 -15.52 -18.41 3.19
N SER A 435 -16.56 -19.22 2.94
CA SER A 435 -17.33 -19.17 1.67
C SER A 435 -17.91 -17.78 1.37
N GLU A 436 -18.32 -17.04 2.41
CA GLU A 436 -18.80 -15.67 2.26
C GLU A 436 -17.70 -14.71 1.76
N LYS A 437 -16.46 -14.91 2.21
CA LYS A 437 -15.31 -14.10 1.77
C LYS A 437 -14.81 -14.51 0.40
N LEU A 438 -14.84 -15.80 0.06
CA LEU A 438 -14.53 -16.26 -1.30
C LEU A 438 -15.47 -15.65 -2.34
N ALA A 439 -16.75 -15.49 -2.00
CA ALA A 439 -17.73 -14.83 -2.87
C ALA A 439 -17.45 -13.34 -3.15
N LEU A 440 -16.55 -12.71 -2.38
CA LEU A 440 -16.09 -11.33 -2.63
C LEU A 440 -14.97 -11.28 -3.67
N ILE A 441 -14.31 -12.40 -3.97
CA ILE A 441 -13.15 -12.47 -4.84
C ILE A 441 -13.58 -12.87 -6.25
N MET A 442 -13.06 -12.16 -7.25
CA MET A 442 -13.20 -12.51 -8.67
C MET A 442 -11.81 -12.55 -9.30
N ALA A 443 -11.47 -13.66 -9.95
CA ALA A 443 -10.21 -13.83 -10.66
C ALA A 443 -10.47 -13.94 -12.16
N ASP A 444 -10.01 -12.98 -12.95
CA ASP A 444 -10.26 -12.90 -14.40
C ASP A 444 -11.74 -13.06 -14.78
N SER A 445 -12.61 -12.45 -13.97
CA SER A 445 -14.08 -12.53 -14.06
C SER A 445 -14.71 -13.87 -13.65
N SER A 446 -13.92 -14.81 -13.15
CA SER A 446 -14.38 -16.11 -12.65
C SER A 446 -14.44 -16.16 -11.12
N SER A 447 -15.32 -17.02 -10.60
CA SER A 447 -15.39 -17.36 -9.18
C SER A 447 -14.14 -18.14 -8.75
N VAL A 448 -13.79 -18.06 -7.47
CA VAL A 448 -12.62 -18.74 -6.92
C VAL A 448 -12.95 -19.66 -5.75
N GLY A 449 -12.19 -20.74 -5.64
CA GLY A 449 -12.14 -21.62 -4.47
C GLY A 449 -10.81 -21.48 -3.74
N ILE A 450 -10.65 -22.18 -2.61
CA ILE A 450 -9.40 -22.26 -1.85
C ILE A 450 -9.02 -23.74 -1.60
N ASP A 451 -7.76 -24.09 -1.83
CA ASP A 451 -7.27 -25.46 -1.69
C ASP A 451 -6.80 -25.80 -0.26
N GLY A 452 -6.37 -27.04 -0.04
CA GLY A 452 -5.85 -27.55 1.24
C GLY A 452 -4.67 -26.78 1.84
N GLN A 453 -3.95 -26.02 1.02
CA GLN A 453 -2.75 -25.25 1.40
C GLN A 453 -3.02 -23.75 1.51
N GLY A 454 -4.24 -23.31 1.21
CA GLY A 454 -4.68 -21.91 1.25
C GLY A 454 -4.57 -21.19 -0.09
N TYR A 455 -4.21 -21.87 -1.18
CA TYR A 455 -4.10 -21.24 -2.50
C TYR A 455 -5.47 -21.08 -3.15
N LEU A 456 -5.67 -19.93 -3.80
CA LEU A 456 -6.83 -19.74 -4.66
C LEU A 456 -6.69 -20.56 -5.94
N TYR A 457 -7.82 -21.02 -6.47
CA TYR A 457 -7.96 -21.60 -7.81
C TYR A 457 -9.26 -21.10 -8.45
N ILE A 458 -9.31 -21.09 -9.78
CA ILE A 458 -10.53 -20.72 -10.52
C ILE A 458 -11.51 -21.89 -10.49
N ILE A 459 -12.76 -21.62 -10.15
CA ILE A 459 -13.85 -22.58 -10.28
C ILE A 459 -14.33 -22.54 -11.73
N VAL A 460 -14.25 -23.68 -12.42
CA VAL A 460 -14.71 -23.85 -13.81
C VAL A 460 -15.83 -24.88 -13.83
N ASP A 461 -16.85 -24.61 -14.63
CA ASP A 461 -17.97 -25.49 -14.99
C ASP A 461 -18.12 -25.35 -16.51
N SER A 462 -17.53 -26.29 -17.24
CA SER A 462 -17.25 -26.19 -18.67
C SER A 462 -18.50 -26.41 -19.54
N ASP A 463 -19.43 -27.25 -19.10
CA ASP A 463 -20.69 -27.52 -19.81
C ASP A 463 -21.90 -26.80 -19.21
N GLY A 464 -21.73 -26.18 -18.04
CA GLY A 464 -22.72 -25.31 -17.42
C GLY A 464 -23.87 -26.07 -16.78
N ASP A 465 -23.65 -27.33 -16.41
CA ASP A 465 -24.68 -28.19 -15.82
C ASP A 465 -24.88 -27.96 -14.31
N GLY A 466 -23.99 -27.18 -13.69
CA GLY A 466 -24.04 -26.81 -12.28
C GLY A 466 -23.11 -27.62 -11.37
N VAL A 467 -22.36 -28.58 -11.91
CA VAL A 467 -21.27 -29.29 -11.22
C VAL A 467 -19.94 -28.81 -11.77
N ILE A 468 -18.98 -28.53 -10.89
CA ILE A 468 -17.69 -27.96 -11.30
C ILE A 468 -16.82 -29.04 -11.93
N ASP A 469 -15.97 -28.70 -12.89
CA ASP A 469 -15.14 -29.66 -13.66
C ASP A 469 -14.32 -30.61 -12.76
N SER A 470 -13.91 -30.15 -11.58
CA SER A 470 -13.14 -30.97 -10.64
C SER A 470 -13.96 -32.01 -9.87
N GLU A 471 -15.28 -31.83 -9.85
CA GLU A 471 -16.27 -32.70 -9.18
C GLU A 471 -17.21 -33.40 -10.18
N ASP A 472 -17.20 -33.01 -11.45
CA ASP A 472 -18.04 -33.55 -12.51
C ASP A 472 -17.47 -34.87 -13.07
N LEU A 473 -18.28 -35.94 -12.98
CA LEU A 473 -17.95 -37.26 -13.53
C LEU A 473 -18.42 -37.45 -14.97
N CYS A 474 -19.27 -36.57 -15.48
CA CYS A 474 -19.92 -36.63 -16.77
C CYS A 474 -19.72 -35.33 -17.57
N PRO A 475 -18.48 -35.06 -18.01
CA PRO A 475 -18.22 -33.85 -18.79
C PRO A 475 -19.02 -33.84 -20.10
N ASP A 476 -19.31 -32.63 -20.56
CA ASP A 476 -20.07 -32.34 -21.78
C ASP A 476 -21.56 -32.72 -21.67
N THR A 477 -22.16 -32.59 -20.48
CA THR A 477 -23.59 -32.74 -20.26
C THR A 477 -24.39 -31.84 -21.21
N PRO A 478 -25.34 -32.40 -22.00
CA PRO A 478 -26.13 -31.61 -22.92
C PRO A 478 -26.89 -30.47 -22.23
N VAL A 479 -26.75 -29.26 -22.79
CA VAL A 479 -27.35 -28.03 -22.23
C VAL A 479 -28.85 -28.19 -21.99
N GLY A 480 -29.27 -27.90 -20.75
CA GLY A 480 -30.67 -27.89 -20.33
C GLY A 480 -31.19 -29.23 -19.79
N GLU A 481 -30.36 -30.27 -19.78
CA GLU A 481 -30.67 -31.50 -19.06
C GLU A 481 -30.51 -31.32 -17.56
N SER A 482 -31.27 -32.09 -16.78
CA SER A 482 -31.12 -32.11 -15.32
C SER A 482 -30.09 -33.17 -14.94
N VAL A 483 -29.11 -32.77 -14.15
CA VAL A 483 -28.03 -33.63 -13.65
C VAL A 483 -28.24 -34.00 -12.19
N ASP A 484 -27.55 -35.04 -11.73
CA ASP A 484 -27.45 -35.36 -10.31
C ASP A 484 -26.21 -34.72 -9.66
N SER A 485 -25.84 -35.18 -8.45
CA SER A 485 -24.66 -34.66 -7.74
C SER A 485 -23.33 -34.90 -8.43
N ASP A 486 -23.31 -35.82 -9.39
CA ASP A 486 -22.09 -36.27 -10.06
C ASP A 486 -21.95 -35.62 -11.44
N GLY A 487 -22.81 -34.65 -11.79
CA GLY A 487 -22.84 -33.98 -13.10
C GLY A 487 -23.53 -34.81 -14.18
N CYS A 488 -24.08 -35.97 -13.85
CA CYS A 488 -24.53 -36.93 -14.86
C CYS A 488 -26.03 -36.80 -15.14
N SER A 489 -26.39 -36.51 -16.40
CA SER A 489 -27.78 -36.55 -16.89
C SER A 489 -28.25 -37.96 -17.23
N SER A 490 -29.57 -38.16 -17.37
CA SER A 490 -30.14 -39.44 -17.83
C SER A 490 -29.73 -39.81 -19.26
N SER A 491 -29.26 -38.87 -20.09
CA SER A 491 -28.76 -39.19 -21.43
C SER A 491 -27.32 -39.69 -21.45
N GLN A 492 -26.57 -39.49 -20.37
CA GLN A 492 -25.20 -39.97 -20.20
C GLN A 492 -25.11 -41.23 -19.33
N LYS A 493 -26.14 -41.49 -18.51
CA LYS A 493 -26.20 -42.66 -17.65
C LYS A 493 -26.79 -43.88 -18.35
N ASP A 494 -26.29 -45.03 -17.96
CA ASP A 494 -26.82 -46.37 -18.25
C ASP A 494 -26.79 -47.13 -16.91
N SER A 495 -27.89 -47.03 -16.16
CA SER A 495 -27.97 -47.44 -14.76
C SER A 495 -27.90 -48.96 -14.57
N ASP A 496 -28.31 -49.75 -15.56
CA ASP A 496 -28.26 -51.22 -15.53
C ASP A 496 -27.18 -51.84 -16.45
N GLY A 497 -26.51 -51.00 -17.25
CA GLY A 497 -25.34 -51.37 -18.04
C GLY A 497 -25.70 -52.21 -19.27
N ASP A 498 -26.91 -52.06 -19.80
CA ASP A 498 -27.42 -52.84 -20.93
C ASP A 498 -27.03 -52.26 -22.31
N GLY A 499 -26.43 -51.06 -22.32
CA GLY A 499 -26.00 -50.35 -23.50
C GLY A 499 -26.99 -49.32 -24.05
N VAL A 500 -28.13 -49.10 -23.38
CA VAL A 500 -29.12 -48.06 -23.67
C VAL A 500 -29.16 -47.07 -22.51
N THR A 501 -29.08 -45.77 -22.81
CA THR A 501 -29.04 -44.74 -21.77
C THR A 501 -30.39 -44.58 -21.08
N ASP A 502 -30.40 -44.18 -19.80
CA ASP A 502 -31.59 -44.12 -18.93
C ASP A 502 -32.74 -43.30 -19.54
N ASN A 503 -32.45 -42.28 -20.34
CA ASN A 503 -33.46 -41.47 -21.02
C ASN A 503 -34.19 -42.19 -22.17
N LEU A 504 -33.58 -43.22 -22.76
CA LEU A 504 -34.10 -44.02 -23.87
C LEU A 504 -34.52 -45.43 -23.43
N ASP A 505 -34.13 -45.84 -22.23
CA ASP A 505 -34.41 -47.16 -21.70
C ASP A 505 -35.84 -47.27 -21.12
N ALA A 506 -36.62 -48.16 -21.73
CA ALA A 506 -37.97 -48.49 -21.28
C ALA A 506 -38.00 -49.60 -20.21
N CYS A 507 -36.86 -50.24 -19.96
CA CYS A 507 -36.65 -51.41 -19.11
C CYS A 507 -35.44 -51.21 -18.15
N PRO A 508 -35.50 -50.26 -17.18
CA PRO A 508 -34.37 -49.77 -16.36
C PRO A 508 -33.78 -50.72 -15.30
N ASN A 509 -34.04 -52.02 -15.43
CA ASN A 509 -33.48 -53.07 -14.57
C ASN A 509 -33.25 -54.34 -15.39
N THR A 510 -32.84 -54.18 -16.64
CA THR A 510 -32.43 -55.28 -17.49
C THR A 510 -31.21 -55.95 -16.87
N SER A 511 -31.28 -57.28 -16.70
CA SER A 511 -30.20 -58.03 -16.05
C SER A 511 -28.89 -57.88 -16.83
N ALA A 512 -27.79 -57.59 -16.12
CA ALA A 512 -26.47 -57.40 -16.73
C ALA A 512 -26.10 -58.53 -17.73
N GLY A 513 -25.51 -58.17 -18.87
CA GLY A 513 -25.16 -59.13 -19.94
C GLY A 513 -26.33 -59.54 -20.84
N ALA A 514 -27.45 -58.82 -20.73
CA ALA A 514 -28.58 -58.90 -21.61
C ALA A 514 -28.28 -58.75 -23.09
N THR A 515 -29.07 -59.39 -23.94
CA THR A 515 -29.25 -58.89 -25.31
C THR A 515 -30.55 -58.10 -25.36
N VAL A 516 -30.43 -56.79 -25.53
CA VAL A 516 -31.55 -55.85 -25.54
C VAL A 516 -31.85 -55.31 -26.93
N ASP A 517 -33.07 -54.83 -27.13
CA ASP A 517 -33.45 -54.06 -28.31
C ASP A 517 -33.04 -52.57 -28.16
N SER A 518 -33.45 -51.73 -29.12
CA SER A 518 -33.15 -50.30 -29.11
C SER A 518 -33.83 -49.50 -27.98
N SER A 519 -34.66 -50.16 -27.16
CA SER A 519 -35.37 -49.56 -26.04
C SER A 519 -34.93 -50.15 -24.70
N GLY A 520 -33.79 -50.84 -24.64
CA GLY A 520 -33.23 -51.45 -23.43
C GLY A 520 -33.99 -52.69 -22.96
N CYS A 521 -34.95 -53.18 -23.73
CA CYS A 521 -35.76 -54.32 -23.32
C CYS A 521 -35.18 -55.65 -23.83
N GLU A 522 -35.10 -56.63 -22.94
CA GLU A 522 -34.61 -57.98 -23.25
C GLU A 522 -35.33 -58.62 -24.45
N ILE A 523 -34.55 -59.09 -25.41
CA ILE A 523 -35.06 -59.81 -26.59
C ILE A 523 -35.33 -61.28 -26.23
N PRO A 524 -36.58 -61.76 -26.31
CA PRO A 524 -36.88 -63.17 -26.07
C PRO A 524 -36.34 -64.08 -27.18
N LEU A 525 -36.00 -65.33 -26.83
CA LEU A 525 -35.64 -66.35 -27.83
C LEU A 525 -36.79 -66.62 -28.77
N SER A 526 -36.48 -66.79 -30.06
CA SER A 526 -37.42 -67.37 -31.00
C SER A 526 -37.75 -68.82 -30.61
N ILE A 527 -39.01 -69.10 -30.28
CA ILE A 527 -39.50 -70.43 -29.92
C ILE A 527 -40.22 -71.03 -31.13
N GLU A 528 -39.62 -72.04 -31.77
CA GLU A 528 -40.34 -72.83 -32.76
C GLU A 528 -41.22 -73.88 -32.05
N PHE A 529 -42.53 -73.81 -32.29
CA PHE A 529 -43.59 -74.72 -31.81
C PHE A 529 -43.79 -74.81 -30.29
N SER A 530 -44.56 -73.88 -29.72
CA SER A 530 -45.15 -74.02 -28.37
C SER A 530 -46.62 -73.61 -28.34
N ASN A 531 -47.47 -74.46 -27.77
CA ASN A 531 -48.90 -74.17 -27.62
C ASN A 531 -49.16 -73.22 -26.44
N PHE A 532 -48.35 -73.25 -25.38
CA PHE A 532 -48.65 -72.58 -24.10
C PHE A 532 -47.57 -71.68 -23.52
N ILE A 533 -46.41 -71.54 -24.18
CA ILE A 533 -45.36 -70.57 -23.80
C ILE A 533 -45.46 -69.37 -24.74
N ASN A 534 -45.43 -68.18 -24.14
CA ASN A 534 -45.46 -66.90 -24.83
C ASN A 534 -44.05 -66.45 -25.20
N ASN A 535 -43.21 -66.20 -24.19
CA ASN A 535 -41.84 -65.72 -24.35
C ASN A 535 -40.89 -66.48 -23.41
N VAL A 536 -39.66 -66.66 -23.87
CA VAL A 536 -38.55 -67.19 -23.06
C VAL A 536 -37.45 -66.15 -23.14
N TYR A 537 -37.12 -65.60 -21.98
CA TYR A 537 -36.18 -64.51 -21.78
C TYR A 537 -34.84 -65.13 -21.34
N PRO A 538 -33.86 -65.19 -22.26
CA PRO A 538 -32.65 -65.96 -22.08
C PRO A 538 -31.47 -65.11 -21.58
N ILE A 539 -31.57 -64.43 -20.43
CA ILE A 539 -30.43 -63.60 -20.01
C ILE A 539 -29.58 -64.22 -18.88
N PRO A 540 -28.24 -64.11 -19.00
CA PRO A 540 -27.31 -65.14 -18.53
C PRO A 540 -26.54 -64.81 -17.23
N ALA A 541 -26.80 -63.70 -16.53
CA ALA A 541 -25.98 -63.31 -15.37
C ALA A 541 -26.58 -63.67 -13.99
N ASP A 542 -27.91 -63.65 -13.83
CA ASP A 542 -28.55 -63.85 -12.51
C ASP A 542 -28.95 -65.30 -12.20
N ASP A 543 -28.44 -66.25 -12.99
CA ASP A 543 -28.77 -67.67 -12.86
C ASP A 543 -30.28 -67.98 -12.90
N ILE A 544 -31.09 -67.14 -13.56
CA ILE A 544 -32.54 -67.32 -13.68
C ILE A 544 -32.95 -67.23 -15.15
N VAL A 545 -33.64 -68.27 -15.64
CA VAL A 545 -34.37 -68.21 -16.91
C VAL A 545 -35.82 -67.85 -16.63
N THR A 546 -36.31 -66.77 -17.24
CA THR A 546 -37.71 -66.34 -17.10
C THR A 546 -38.54 -66.84 -18.27
N ILE A 547 -39.66 -67.49 -17.95
CA ILE A 547 -40.58 -68.07 -18.93
C ILE A 547 -41.98 -67.49 -18.68
N GLU A 548 -42.54 -66.86 -19.70
CA GLU A 548 -43.91 -66.35 -19.69
C GLU A 548 -44.86 -67.38 -20.31
N LEU A 549 -45.82 -67.86 -19.52
CA LEU A 549 -46.85 -68.79 -19.94
C LEU A 549 -48.07 -68.02 -20.49
N LYS A 550 -48.73 -68.55 -21.53
CA LYS A 550 -49.94 -67.93 -22.12
C LYS A 550 -51.13 -67.90 -21.15
N GLU A 551 -51.15 -68.80 -20.17
CA GLU A 551 -52.17 -68.88 -19.13
C GLU A 551 -51.54 -69.32 -17.79
N ASN A 552 -52.29 -69.20 -16.69
CA ASN A 552 -51.81 -69.49 -15.34
C ASN A 552 -51.77 -71.02 -15.05
N LEU A 553 -50.92 -71.78 -15.76
CA LEU A 553 -50.79 -73.24 -15.61
C LEU A 553 -50.15 -73.65 -14.28
N GLU A 554 -50.51 -74.80 -13.71
CA GLU A 554 -49.78 -75.35 -12.56
C GLU A 554 -48.52 -76.06 -13.07
N VAL A 555 -47.34 -75.66 -12.57
CA VAL A 555 -46.05 -76.24 -12.96
C VAL A 555 -45.69 -77.30 -11.92
N ILE A 556 -45.59 -78.55 -12.38
CA ILE A 556 -45.35 -79.73 -11.53
C ILE A 556 -43.85 -79.97 -11.39
N ASP A 557 -43.11 -79.88 -12.49
CA ASP A 557 -41.67 -80.18 -12.50
C ASP A 557 -40.95 -79.51 -13.68
N ILE A 558 -39.64 -79.28 -13.53
CA ILE A 558 -38.76 -78.75 -14.58
C ILE A 558 -37.47 -79.57 -14.61
N ASN A 559 -37.20 -80.19 -15.75
CA ASN A 559 -36.01 -81.01 -15.99
C ASN A 559 -35.26 -80.49 -17.21
N VAL A 560 -33.93 -80.53 -17.22
CA VAL A 560 -33.12 -80.09 -18.37
C VAL A 560 -32.26 -81.21 -18.94
N LEU A 561 -32.09 -81.18 -20.26
CA LEU A 561 -31.18 -82.02 -21.02
C LEU A 561 -30.21 -81.14 -21.81
N GLY A 562 -28.93 -81.14 -21.43
CA GLY A 562 -27.86 -80.49 -22.17
C GLY A 562 -27.51 -81.26 -23.44
N ILE A 563 -27.11 -80.55 -24.50
CA ILE A 563 -26.64 -81.18 -25.75
C ILE A 563 -25.36 -82.01 -25.56
N ASN A 564 -24.63 -81.78 -24.47
CA ASN A 564 -23.47 -82.56 -24.03
C ASN A 564 -23.86 -83.83 -23.24
N GLY A 565 -25.16 -84.11 -23.09
CA GLY A 565 -25.67 -85.24 -22.33
C GLY A 565 -25.85 -84.98 -20.82
N ALA A 566 -25.54 -83.77 -20.33
CA ALA A 566 -25.77 -83.41 -18.94
C ALA A 566 -27.28 -83.33 -18.63
N THR A 567 -27.76 -84.04 -17.60
CA THR A 567 -29.16 -83.99 -17.18
C THR A 567 -29.27 -83.56 -15.73
N THR A 568 -30.15 -82.59 -15.46
CA THR A 568 -30.52 -82.20 -14.10
C THR A 568 -32.01 -82.41 -13.93
N ASN A 569 -32.36 -83.19 -12.92
CA ASN A 569 -33.75 -83.44 -12.55
C ASN A 569 -34.17 -82.44 -11.46
N LYS A 570 -35.33 -81.80 -11.61
CA LYS A 570 -35.94 -80.86 -10.66
C LYS A 570 -35.14 -79.58 -10.44
N LEU A 571 -35.08 -78.72 -11.46
CA LEU A 571 -34.57 -77.36 -11.27
C LEU A 571 -35.49 -76.57 -10.32
N PRO A 572 -34.93 -75.83 -9.34
CA PRO A 572 -35.73 -74.94 -8.50
C PRO A 572 -36.40 -73.86 -9.35
N PHE A 573 -37.67 -73.56 -9.07
CA PHE A 573 -38.37 -72.47 -9.73
C PHE A 573 -39.31 -71.74 -8.79
N ALA A 574 -39.57 -70.48 -9.09
CA ALA A 574 -40.60 -69.67 -8.45
C ALA A 574 -41.61 -69.23 -9.51
N LYS A 575 -42.91 -69.36 -9.21
CA LYS A 575 -43.98 -68.96 -10.14
C LYS A 575 -44.85 -67.87 -9.53
N LYS A 576 -45.05 -66.78 -10.28
CA LYS A 576 -45.97 -65.69 -9.93
C LYS A 576 -46.92 -65.45 -11.11
N ARG A 577 -48.18 -65.91 -10.95
CA ARG A 577 -49.18 -65.94 -12.04
C ARG A 577 -48.62 -66.64 -13.29
N ASN A 578 -48.47 -65.93 -14.39
CA ASN A 578 -48.05 -66.45 -15.67
C ASN A 578 -46.52 -66.41 -15.86
N ARG A 579 -45.76 -65.80 -14.94
CA ARG A 579 -44.29 -65.74 -14.97
C ARG A 579 -43.68 -66.86 -14.14
N LEU A 580 -42.80 -67.64 -14.76
CA LEU A 580 -42.06 -68.75 -14.18
C LEU A 580 -40.56 -68.42 -14.23
N ASN A 581 -39.95 -68.26 -13.06
CA ASN A 581 -38.52 -67.98 -12.91
C ASN A 581 -37.82 -69.29 -12.51
N VAL A 582 -36.97 -69.82 -13.38
CA VAL A 582 -36.27 -71.10 -13.18
C VAL A 582 -34.82 -70.83 -12.81
N LYS A 583 -34.37 -71.28 -11.64
CA LYS A 583 -32.99 -71.13 -11.20
C LYS A 583 -32.10 -72.14 -11.90
N VAL A 584 -31.13 -71.65 -12.67
CA VAL A 584 -30.20 -72.43 -13.50
C VAL A 584 -28.75 -72.36 -13.00
N SER A 585 -28.52 -71.87 -11.78
CA SER A 585 -27.18 -71.72 -11.16
C SER A 585 -26.30 -72.97 -11.25
N ASN A 586 -26.92 -74.15 -11.25
CA ASN A 586 -26.22 -75.44 -11.24
C ASN A 586 -25.90 -75.99 -12.65
N LEU A 587 -26.17 -75.22 -13.70
CA LEU A 587 -25.88 -75.59 -15.09
C LEU A 587 -24.60 -74.88 -15.56
N SER A 588 -23.81 -75.52 -16.42
CA SER A 588 -22.65 -74.91 -17.07
C SER A 588 -23.08 -74.16 -18.33
N ASP A 589 -22.17 -73.41 -18.94
CA ASP A 589 -22.43 -72.84 -20.27
C ASP A 589 -22.71 -73.94 -21.29
N GLY A 590 -23.74 -73.74 -22.11
CA GLY A 590 -24.19 -74.72 -23.07
C GLY A 590 -25.63 -74.52 -23.54
N ILE A 591 -26.04 -75.37 -24.47
CA ILE A 591 -27.42 -75.41 -24.98
C ILE A 591 -28.18 -76.51 -24.25
N TYR A 592 -29.34 -76.18 -23.69
CA TYR A 592 -30.19 -77.10 -22.96
C TYR A 592 -31.60 -77.14 -23.55
N ILE A 593 -32.24 -78.31 -23.46
CA ILE A 593 -33.67 -78.47 -23.65
C ILE A 593 -34.31 -78.58 -22.27
N MET A 594 -35.06 -77.56 -21.88
CA MET A 594 -35.84 -77.51 -20.64
C MET A 594 -37.23 -78.11 -20.88
N ASN A 595 -37.52 -79.21 -20.21
CA ASN A 595 -38.82 -79.86 -20.17
C ASN A 595 -39.59 -79.37 -18.95
N ILE A 596 -40.68 -78.63 -19.18
CA ILE A 596 -41.55 -78.06 -18.16
C ILE A 596 -42.83 -78.89 -18.13
N THR A 597 -42.98 -79.69 -17.08
CA THR A 597 -44.19 -80.51 -16.88
C THR A 597 -45.24 -79.65 -16.17
N THR A 598 -46.40 -79.50 -16.80
CA THR A 598 -47.54 -78.79 -16.22
C THR A 598 -48.70 -79.76 -15.95
N ASN A 599 -49.75 -79.28 -15.31
CA ASN A 599 -50.99 -80.05 -15.10
C ASN A 599 -51.76 -80.37 -16.40
N LYS A 600 -51.41 -79.75 -17.53
CA LYS A 600 -52.04 -80.04 -18.83
C LYS A 600 -51.14 -80.83 -19.77
N ASP A 601 -49.89 -80.38 -19.94
CA ASP A 601 -48.96 -80.93 -20.93
C ASP A 601 -47.49 -80.69 -20.54
N ILE A 602 -46.56 -81.32 -21.25
CA ILE A 602 -45.11 -81.08 -21.16
C ILE A 602 -44.71 -80.09 -22.26
N GLN A 603 -44.14 -78.96 -21.87
CA GLN A 603 -43.57 -77.99 -22.80
C GLN A 603 -42.06 -78.17 -22.88
N LYS A 604 -41.49 -78.09 -24.10
CA LYS A 604 -40.03 -78.15 -24.31
C LYS A 604 -39.54 -76.81 -24.82
N VAL A 605 -38.53 -76.27 -24.15
CA VAL A 605 -37.92 -74.99 -24.50
C VAL A 605 -36.43 -75.20 -24.72
N LYS A 606 -35.91 -74.73 -25.85
CA LYS A 606 -34.48 -74.59 -26.04
C LYS A 606 -34.01 -73.33 -25.31
N VAL A 607 -33.10 -73.50 -24.37
CA VAL A 607 -32.46 -72.39 -23.64
C VAL A 607 -30.95 -72.45 -23.88
N ILE A 608 -30.33 -71.29 -23.98
CA ILE A 608 -28.88 -71.17 -24.09
C ILE A 608 -28.40 -70.53 -22.79
N ILE A 609 -27.45 -71.17 -22.12
CA ILE A 609 -26.77 -70.65 -20.93
C ILE A 609 -25.37 -70.26 -21.36
N LYS A 610 -24.97 -69.01 -21.12
CA LYS A 610 -23.67 -68.47 -21.47
C LYS A 610 -23.28 -67.39 -20.47
N ARG A 611 -22.50 -67.75 -19.46
CA ARG A 611 -22.01 -66.83 -18.43
C ARG A 611 -20.77 -66.06 -18.87
#